data_AF-A0A959LUL1-F1
#
_entry.id   AF-A0A959LUL1-F1
#
_cell.length_a   1.000
_cell.length_b   1.000
_cell.length_c   1.000
_cell.angle_alpha   90.00
_cell.angle_beta   90.00
_cell.angle_gamma   90.00
#
_symmetry.space_group_name_H-M   'P 1'
#
loop_
_entity.id
_entity.type
_entity.pdbx_description
1 polymer ?
#
loop_
_entity_poly.entity_id
_entity_poly.type
_entity_poly.pdbx_seq_one_letter_code
_entity_poly.pdbx_strand_id
1 'polypeptide(L)'
;MTIQEYTELFLGQMQETTFLEAVAVVFGVVSVVLANRNNMLLYPTGIISTALYVYIMMSVGLYAETLLNGYYLIMSVYGWLRWSNNKENMNATAITQNNAKDWMVTAGIVVGGYVLLYMVLRYYTDSTVPVLDAIVTSFAWAGMWLLAKHKIENWI
;
A
#
# COMPACT_ATOMS: atom_id res chain seq x y z
N MET A 1 -10.64 18.02 24.20
CA MET A 1 -11.54 18.15 23.04
C MET A 1 -12.90 17.57 23.40
N THR A 2 -13.98 18.25 23.04
CA THR A 2 -15.36 17.75 23.21
C THR A 2 -15.82 16.97 21.96
N ILE A 3 -16.84 16.12 22.08
CA ILE A 3 -17.41 15.37 20.93
C ILE A 3 -17.86 16.32 19.80
N GLN A 4 -18.32 17.51 20.19
CA GLN A 4 -18.79 18.53 19.26
C GLN A 4 -17.63 19.12 18.43
N GLU A 5 -16.49 19.40 19.07
CA GLU A 5 -15.27 19.83 18.36
C GLU A 5 -14.76 18.77 17.37
N TYR A 6 -14.81 17.48 17.73
CA TYR A 6 -14.45 16.41 16.78
C TYR A 6 -15.39 16.35 15.58
N THR A 7 -16.68 16.59 15.81
CA THR A 7 -17.70 16.56 14.74
C THR A 7 -17.50 17.72 13.77
N GLU A 8 -17.25 18.92 14.29
CA GLU A 8 -16.97 20.11 13.49
C GLU A 8 -15.66 19.96 12.69
N LEU A 9 -14.61 19.43 13.32
CA LEU A 9 -13.33 19.18 12.66
C LEU A 9 -13.46 18.14 11.52
N PHE A 10 -14.19 17.06 11.76
CA PHE A 10 -14.45 16.05 10.74
C PHE A 10 -15.24 16.62 9.56
N LEU A 11 -16.34 17.36 9.83
CA LEU A 11 -17.14 17.97 8.77
C LEU A 11 -16.35 19.02 7.98
N GLY A 12 -15.49 19.79 8.65
CA GLY A 12 -14.58 20.72 7.99
C GLY A 12 -13.61 20.03 7.04
N GLN A 13 -12.92 18.97 7.49
CA GLN A 13 -11.99 18.22 6.65
C GLN A 13 -12.67 17.52 5.46
N MET A 14 -13.89 17.04 5.66
CA MET A 14 -14.69 16.47 4.57
C MET A 14 -15.02 17.51 3.49
N GLN A 15 -15.21 18.78 3.86
CA GLN A 15 -15.45 19.87 2.91
C GLN A 15 -14.17 20.31 2.17
N GLU A 16 -13.02 20.21 2.82
CA GLU A 16 -11.72 20.53 2.22
C GLU A 16 -11.17 19.42 1.32
N THR A 17 -11.74 18.22 1.39
CA THR A 17 -11.32 17.08 0.57
C THR A 17 -11.49 17.39 -0.91
N THR A 18 -10.37 17.39 -1.64
CA THR A 18 -10.36 17.66 -3.07
C THR A 18 -11.00 16.51 -3.85
N PHE A 19 -11.48 16.80 -5.07
CA PHE A 19 -12.00 15.77 -5.96
C PHE A 19 -10.96 14.65 -6.21
N LEU A 20 -9.68 15.00 -6.31
CA LEU A 20 -8.60 14.05 -6.55
C LEU A 20 -8.42 13.08 -5.37
N GLU A 21 -8.43 13.60 -4.14
CA GLU A 21 -8.35 12.81 -2.92
C GLU A 21 -9.57 11.89 -2.78
N ALA A 22 -10.77 12.41 -3.05
CA ALA A 22 -11.99 11.61 -3.02
C ALA A 22 -11.92 10.42 -4.01
N VAL A 23 -11.44 10.65 -5.22
CA VAL A 23 -11.23 9.57 -6.22
C VAL A 23 -10.16 8.59 -5.74
N ALA A 24 -9.02 9.07 -5.23
CA ALA A 24 -7.96 8.22 -4.70
C ALA A 24 -8.45 7.30 -3.58
N VAL A 25 -9.24 7.84 -2.63
CA VAL A 25 -9.87 7.10 -1.53
C VAL A 25 -10.85 6.06 -2.06
N VAL A 26 -11.78 6.45 -2.95
CA VAL A 26 -12.79 5.52 -3.49
C VAL A 26 -12.14 4.33 -4.19
N PHE A 27 -11.17 4.58 -5.07
CA PHE A 27 -10.44 3.50 -5.75
C PHE A 27 -9.62 2.67 -4.77
N GLY A 28 -9.06 3.28 -3.72
CA GLY A 28 -8.34 2.59 -2.65
C GLY A 28 -9.25 1.61 -1.92
N VAL A 29 -10.42 2.06 -1.45
CA VAL A 29 -11.42 1.22 -0.77
C VAL A 29 -11.90 0.09 -1.68
N VAL A 30 -12.22 0.41 -2.94
CA VAL A 30 -12.65 -0.59 -3.93
C VAL A 30 -11.56 -1.66 -4.12
N SER A 31 -10.29 -1.27 -4.20
CA SER A 31 -9.19 -2.22 -4.37
C SER A 31 -9.06 -3.19 -3.20
N VAL A 32 -9.21 -2.71 -1.95
CA VAL A 32 -9.19 -3.56 -0.74
C VAL A 32 -10.37 -4.53 -0.71
N VAL A 33 -11.58 -4.07 -1.07
CA VAL A 33 -12.76 -4.94 -1.15
C VAL A 33 -12.57 -6.02 -2.22
N LEU A 34 -11.96 -5.67 -3.36
CA LEU A 34 -11.66 -6.62 -4.43
C LEU A 34 -10.54 -7.60 -4.04
N ALA A 35 -9.55 -7.15 -3.26
CA ALA A 35 -8.52 -8.01 -2.70
C ALA A 35 -9.10 -9.07 -1.76
N ASN A 36 -10.03 -8.69 -0.88
CA ASN A 36 -10.76 -9.62 -0.02
C ASN A 36 -11.58 -10.65 -0.83
N ARG A 37 -12.09 -10.26 -2.00
CA ARG A 37 -12.81 -11.13 -2.92
C ARG A 37 -11.91 -11.94 -3.87
N ASN A 38 -10.59 -11.85 -3.70
CA ASN A 38 -9.60 -12.44 -4.61
C ASN A 38 -9.91 -12.14 -6.08
N ASN A 39 -10.22 -10.88 -6.40
CA ASN A 39 -10.60 -10.45 -7.74
C ASN A 39 -9.47 -9.66 -8.42
N MET A 40 -9.14 -10.04 -9.66
CA MET A 40 -8.10 -9.40 -10.48
C MET A 40 -8.26 -7.87 -10.64
N LEU A 41 -9.49 -7.35 -10.56
CA LEU A 41 -9.75 -5.90 -10.64
C LEU A 41 -9.17 -5.11 -9.46
N LEU A 42 -8.68 -5.77 -8.40
CA LEU A 42 -7.96 -5.12 -7.31
C LEU A 42 -6.75 -4.33 -7.83
N TYR A 43 -6.05 -4.84 -8.87
CA TYR A 43 -4.85 -4.20 -9.37
C TYR A 43 -5.11 -2.91 -10.15
N PRO A 44 -5.96 -2.89 -11.21
CA PRO A 44 -6.23 -1.64 -11.91
C PRO A 44 -6.83 -0.57 -10.99
N THR A 45 -7.67 -0.97 -10.02
CA THR A 45 -8.23 -0.03 -9.04
C THR A 45 -7.16 0.48 -8.07
N GLY A 46 -6.29 -0.39 -7.58
CA GLY A 46 -5.15 -0.03 -6.74
C GLY A 46 -4.12 0.85 -7.46
N ILE A 47 -3.84 0.61 -8.73
CA ILE A 47 -2.94 1.42 -9.57
C ILE A 47 -3.46 2.85 -9.68
N ILE A 48 -4.76 3.03 -9.95
CA ILE A 48 -5.37 4.38 -10.02
C ILE A 48 -5.23 5.08 -8.67
N SER A 49 -5.61 4.41 -7.58
CA SER A 49 -5.53 4.98 -6.23
C SER A 49 -4.10 5.39 -5.85
N THR A 50 -3.16 4.45 -5.96
CA THR A 50 -1.77 4.66 -5.53
C THR A 50 -1.04 5.68 -6.41
N ALA A 51 -1.31 5.73 -7.72
CA ALA A 51 -0.74 6.78 -8.58
C ALA A 51 -1.22 8.18 -8.18
N LEU A 52 -2.50 8.33 -7.83
CA LEU A 52 -3.03 9.59 -7.31
C LEU A 52 -2.41 9.95 -5.96
N TYR A 53 -2.27 8.98 -5.04
CA TYR A 53 -1.62 9.23 -3.76
C TYR A 53 -0.13 9.55 -3.89
N VAL A 54 0.61 8.95 -4.82
CA VAL A 54 1.99 9.37 -5.12
C VAL A 54 2.02 10.85 -5.45
N TYR A 55 1.14 11.32 -6.34
CA TYR A 55 1.07 12.73 -6.73
C TYR A 55 0.68 13.65 -5.57
N ILE A 56 -0.38 13.31 -4.81
CA ILE A 56 -0.87 14.10 -3.68
C ILE A 56 0.19 14.19 -2.57
N MET A 57 0.74 13.05 -2.14
CA MET A 57 1.69 13.01 -1.01
C MET A 57 3.00 13.72 -1.36
N MET A 58 3.41 13.65 -2.63
CA MET A 58 4.62 14.34 -3.09
C MET A 58 4.45 15.86 -3.10
N SER A 59 3.25 16.38 -3.37
CA SER A 59 3.00 17.83 -3.39
C SER A 59 3.02 18.46 -2.00
N VAL A 60 2.71 17.68 -0.95
CA VAL A 60 2.73 18.11 0.45
C VAL A 60 4.01 17.72 1.21
N GLY A 61 4.97 17.08 0.55
CA GLY A 61 6.27 16.69 1.14
C GLY A 61 6.22 15.48 2.07
N LEU A 62 5.17 14.64 1.99
CA LEU A 62 5.06 13.40 2.77
C LEU A 62 5.81 12.26 2.08
N TYR A 63 7.16 12.31 2.15
CA TYR A 63 8.04 11.42 1.39
C TYR A 63 7.88 9.93 1.72
N ALA A 64 7.66 9.57 2.99
CA ALA A 64 7.44 8.18 3.37
C ALA A 64 6.20 7.60 2.70
N GLU A 65 5.10 8.35 2.72
CA GLU A 65 3.84 7.98 2.08
C GLU A 65 3.96 7.95 0.55
N THR A 66 4.72 8.87 -0.04
CA THR A 66 5.03 8.84 -1.48
C THR A 66 5.78 7.56 -1.86
N LEU A 67 6.82 7.18 -1.10
CA LEU A 67 7.60 5.97 -1.35
C LEU A 67 6.75 4.71 -1.15
N LEU A 68 5.90 4.69 -0.13
CA LEU A 68 4.96 3.62 0.12
C LEU A 68 4.01 3.40 -1.07
N ASN A 69 3.33 4.47 -1.51
CA ASN A 69 2.39 4.40 -2.62
C ASN A 69 3.10 4.11 -3.95
N GLY A 70 4.33 4.60 -4.14
CA GLY A 70 5.15 4.27 -5.31
C GLY A 70 5.49 2.78 -5.38
N TYR A 71 5.85 2.18 -4.25
CA TYR A 71 6.07 0.73 -4.18
C TYR A 71 4.77 -0.05 -4.44
N TYR A 72 3.64 0.36 -3.85
CA TYR A 72 2.34 -0.26 -4.12
C TYR A 72 1.93 -0.17 -5.58
N LEU A 73 2.22 0.95 -6.26
CA LEU A 73 1.99 1.12 -7.69
C LEU A 73 2.79 0.08 -8.50
N ILE A 74 4.10 -0.01 -8.24
CA ILE A 74 4.98 -0.98 -8.91
C ILE A 74 4.53 -2.42 -8.66
N MET A 75 4.23 -2.75 -7.41
CA MET A 75 3.79 -4.10 -7.03
C MET A 75 2.40 -4.44 -7.56
N SER A 76 1.52 -3.45 -7.70
CA SER A 76 0.21 -3.65 -8.31
C SER A 76 0.33 -3.96 -9.80
N VAL A 77 1.24 -3.29 -10.51
CA VAL A 77 1.57 -3.64 -11.91
C VAL A 77 2.15 -5.06 -11.99
N TYR A 78 3.12 -5.38 -11.12
CA TYR A 78 3.72 -6.73 -11.07
C TYR A 78 2.67 -7.82 -10.83
N GLY A 79 1.82 -7.64 -9.81
CA GLY A 79 0.76 -8.58 -9.47
C GLY A 79 -0.26 -8.73 -10.60
N TRP A 80 -0.60 -7.63 -11.27
CA TRP A 80 -1.51 -7.66 -12.41
C TRP A 80 -0.95 -8.47 -13.58
N LEU A 81 0.32 -8.25 -13.94
CA LEU A 81 0.99 -9.00 -15.00
C LEU A 81 1.06 -10.49 -14.66
N ARG A 82 1.45 -10.81 -13.42
CA ARG A 82 1.53 -12.20 -12.96
C ARG A 82 0.17 -12.90 -12.97
N TRP A 83 -0.90 -12.22 -12.56
CA TRP A 83 -2.25 -12.78 -12.62
C TRP A 83 -2.70 -12.97 -14.06
N SER A 84 -2.47 -11.97 -14.93
CA SER A 84 -2.87 -12.00 -16.33
C SER A 84 -2.24 -13.15 -17.12
N ASN A 85 -0.99 -13.49 -16.81
CA ASN A 85 -0.24 -14.53 -17.50
C ASN A 85 -0.62 -15.96 -17.08
N ASN A 86 -1.38 -16.13 -16.00
CA ASN A 86 -1.71 -17.46 -15.45
C ASN A 86 -3.17 -17.88 -15.68
N LYS A 87 -3.86 -17.31 -16.69
CA LYS A 87 -5.29 -17.56 -16.96
C LYS A 87 -5.66 -19.03 -17.18
N GLU A 88 -4.72 -19.88 -17.64
CA GLU A 88 -4.99 -21.29 -17.94
C GLU A 88 -4.80 -22.24 -16.73
N ASN A 89 -4.15 -21.79 -15.66
CA ASN A 89 -3.93 -22.60 -14.46
C ASN A 89 -4.93 -22.23 -13.38
N MET A 90 -5.99 -23.03 -13.21
CA MET A 90 -7.01 -22.83 -12.15
C MET A 90 -6.42 -22.74 -10.73
N ASN A 91 -5.22 -23.29 -10.51
CA ASN A 91 -4.53 -23.27 -9.22
C ASN A 91 -3.62 -22.04 -9.01
N ALA A 92 -3.39 -21.21 -10.03
CA ALA A 92 -2.41 -20.12 -9.95
C ALA A 92 -2.86 -18.91 -9.11
N THR A 93 -4.16 -18.81 -8.85
CA THR A 93 -4.78 -17.75 -8.02
C THR A 93 -5.36 -18.30 -6.72
N ALA A 94 -5.03 -19.55 -6.37
CA ALA A 94 -5.44 -20.16 -5.11
C ALA A 94 -4.75 -19.43 -3.95
N ILE A 95 -5.53 -19.12 -2.91
CA ILE A 95 -5.00 -18.55 -1.67
C ILE A 95 -4.20 -19.64 -0.96
N THR A 96 -2.94 -19.35 -0.64
CA THR A 96 -2.03 -20.29 0.04
C THR A 96 -1.48 -19.68 1.33
N GLN A 97 -0.89 -20.52 2.17
CA GLN A 97 -0.15 -20.08 3.35
C GLN A 97 1.34 -19.93 3.05
N ASN A 98 2.04 -19.17 3.86
CA ASN A 98 3.48 -18.99 3.77
C ASN A 98 4.21 -20.27 4.16
N ASN A 99 5.18 -20.67 3.32
CA ASN A 99 6.18 -21.65 3.72
C ASN A 99 7.40 -20.94 4.33
N ALA A 100 8.40 -21.70 4.79
CA ALA A 100 9.62 -21.15 5.38
C ALA A 100 10.39 -20.20 4.45
N LYS A 101 10.37 -20.45 3.13
CA LYS A 101 11.03 -19.56 2.16
C LYS A 101 10.26 -18.25 2.01
N ASP A 102 8.93 -18.30 2.00
CA ASP A 102 8.10 -17.09 1.94
C ASP A 102 8.36 -16.22 3.18
N TRP A 103 8.37 -16.81 4.38
CA TRP A 103 8.72 -16.10 5.62
C TRP A 103 10.11 -15.47 5.60
N MET A 104 11.11 -16.19 5.09
CA MET A 104 12.48 -15.67 4.95
C MET A 104 12.53 -14.47 4.00
N VAL A 105 11.80 -14.51 2.89
CA VAL A 105 11.72 -13.38 1.94
C VAL A 105 10.96 -12.21 2.56
N THR A 106 9.83 -12.46 3.24
CA THR A 106 9.06 -11.44 3.97
C THR A 106 9.93 -10.74 5.01
N ALA A 107 10.68 -11.48 5.82
CA ALA A 107 11.62 -10.91 6.79
C ALA A 107 12.73 -10.10 6.10
N GLY A 108 13.24 -10.58 4.96
CA GLY A 108 14.21 -9.85 4.15
C GLY A 108 13.66 -8.53 3.61
N ILE A 109 12.40 -8.50 3.15
CA ILE A 109 11.72 -7.28 2.70
C ILE A 109 11.55 -6.29 3.86
N VAL A 110 11.15 -6.76 5.04
CA VAL A 110 11.00 -5.88 6.22
C VAL A 110 12.35 -5.30 6.63
N VAL A 111 13.37 -6.13 6.84
CA VAL A 111 14.69 -5.66 7.29
C VAL A 111 15.37 -4.78 6.23
N GLY A 112 15.40 -5.24 4.98
CA GLY A 112 16.01 -4.50 3.87
C GLY A 112 15.25 -3.22 3.54
N GLY A 113 13.91 -3.28 3.54
CA GLY A 113 13.03 -2.15 3.36
C GLY A 113 13.20 -1.12 4.46
N TYR A 114 13.22 -1.53 5.73
CA TYR A 114 13.48 -0.63 6.86
C TYR A 114 14.81 0.09 6.73
N VAL A 115 15.90 -0.63 6.46
CA VAL A 115 17.23 -0.02 6.31
C VAL A 115 17.24 0.98 5.15
N LEU A 116 16.71 0.59 3.99
CA LEU A 116 16.62 1.46 2.82
C LEU A 116 15.79 2.71 3.09
N LEU A 117 14.57 2.54 3.61
CA LEU A 117 13.64 3.64 3.88
C LEU A 117 14.18 4.57 4.97
N TYR A 118 14.74 4.03 6.05
CA TYR A 118 15.37 4.83 7.09
C TYR A 118 16.51 5.68 6.53
N MET A 119 17.39 5.12 5.69
CA MET A 119 18.46 5.88 5.06
C MET A 119 17.92 6.97 4.15
N VAL A 120 16.93 6.66 3.30
CA VAL A 120 16.30 7.65 2.42
C VAL A 120 15.67 8.77 3.24
N LEU A 121 14.84 8.43 4.22
CA LEU A 121 14.13 9.42 5.03
C LEU A 121 15.07 10.25 5.90
N ARG A 122 16.11 9.65 6.47
CA ARG A 122 17.04 10.34 7.38
C ARG A 122 18.01 11.28 6.65
N TYR A 123 18.47 10.91 5.45
CA TYR A 123 19.55 11.63 4.77
C TYR A 123 19.12 12.43 3.55
N TYR A 124 17.95 12.12 2.97
CA TYR A 124 17.47 12.75 1.73
C TYR A 124 16.13 13.46 1.89
N THR A 125 15.56 13.48 3.09
CA THR A 125 14.26 14.13 3.36
C THR A 125 14.27 14.85 4.70
N ASP A 126 13.29 15.72 4.90
CA ASP A 126 13.07 16.44 6.15
C ASP A 126 12.07 15.72 7.09
N SER A 127 11.93 14.39 6.97
CA SER A 127 11.03 13.61 7.85
C SER A 127 11.42 13.78 9.32
N THR A 128 10.43 14.07 10.16
CA THR A 128 10.58 14.26 11.61
C THR A 128 10.54 12.94 12.38
N VAL A 129 9.99 11.89 11.78
CA VAL A 129 9.77 10.57 12.41
C VAL A 129 10.28 9.40 11.54
N PRO A 130 11.50 9.48 10.97
CA PRO A 130 11.99 8.56 9.94
C PRO A 130 12.09 7.09 10.41
N VAL A 131 12.25 6.86 11.71
CA VAL A 131 12.30 5.50 12.29
C VAL A 131 10.92 4.85 12.23
N LEU A 132 9.87 5.54 12.70
CA LEU A 132 8.52 4.99 12.74
C LEU A 132 7.96 4.82 11.33
N ASP A 133 8.17 5.83 10.47
CA ASP A 133 7.79 5.79 9.06
C ASP A 133 8.41 4.57 8.36
N ALA A 134 9.73 4.39 8.50
CA ALA A 134 10.43 3.27 7.88
C ALA A 134 9.93 1.91 8.38
N ILE A 135 9.61 1.77 9.67
CA ILE A 135 9.04 0.53 10.22
C ILE A 135 7.70 0.24 9.55
N VAL A 136 6.74 1.16 9.65
CA VAL A 136 5.37 0.94 9.13
C VAL A 136 5.39 0.67 7.63
N THR A 137 6.15 1.46 6.86
CA THR A 137 6.27 1.28 5.41
C THR A 137 6.94 -0.05 5.04
N SER A 138 7.95 -0.51 5.78
CA SER A 138 8.62 -1.79 5.49
C SER A 138 7.72 -3.02 5.71
N PHE A 139 6.88 -3.01 6.75
CA PHE A 139 5.88 -4.05 6.98
C PHE A 139 4.80 -4.02 5.88
N ALA A 140 4.33 -2.84 5.52
CA ALA A 140 3.40 -2.63 4.42
C ALA A 140 3.95 -3.18 3.08
N TRP A 141 5.24 -2.98 2.80
CA TRP A 141 5.89 -3.53 1.61
C TRP A 141 5.86 -5.06 1.57
N ALA A 142 6.09 -5.68 2.72
CA ALA A 142 6.03 -7.12 2.88
C ALA A 142 4.59 -7.66 2.71
N GLY A 143 3.59 -6.97 3.28
CA GLY A 143 2.17 -7.28 3.11
C GLY A 143 1.73 -7.25 1.64
N MET A 144 2.11 -6.20 0.89
CA MET A 144 1.79 -6.11 -0.53
C MET A 144 2.49 -7.20 -1.37
N TRP A 145 3.71 -7.58 -1.01
CA TRP A 145 4.38 -8.72 -1.64
C TRP A 145 3.62 -10.03 -1.40
N LEU A 146 3.18 -10.27 -0.18
CA LEU A 146 2.35 -11.43 0.18
C LEU A 146 1.02 -11.42 -0.58
N LEU A 147 0.35 -10.27 -0.69
CA LEU A 147 -0.86 -10.10 -1.48
C LEU A 147 -0.65 -10.49 -2.95
N ALA A 148 0.42 -9.99 -3.58
CA ALA A 148 0.76 -10.34 -4.97
C ALA A 148 1.06 -11.83 -5.17
N LYS A 149 1.42 -12.56 -4.10
CA LYS A 149 1.61 -14.02 -4.09
C LYS A 149 0.39 -14.81 -3.61
N HIS A 150 -0.75 -14.16 -3.39
CA HIS A 150 -1.98 -14.78 -2.87
C HIS A 150 -1.76 -15.50 -1.53
N LYS A 151 -0.99 -14.88 -0.64
CA LYS A 151 -0.69 -15.41 0.70
C LYS A 151 -1.66 -14.84 1.72
N ILE A 152 -2.32 -15.70 2.50
CA ILE A 152 -3.33 -15.25 3.48
C ILE A 152 -2.73 -14.37 4.57
N GLU A 153 -1.46 -14.57 4.89
CA GLU A 153 -0.70 -13.81 5.89
C GLU A 153 -0.55 -12.32 5.53
N ASN A 154 -0.92 -11.89 4.32
CA ASN A 154 -1.00 -10.45 4.00
C ASN A 154 -2.02 -9.70 4.87
N TRP A 155 -2.98 -10.41 5.47
CA TRP A 155 -4.01 -9.85 6.36
C TRP A 155 -3.63 -9.84 7.84
N ILE A 156 -2.44 -10.35 8.20
CA ILE A 156 -1.95 -10.49 9.58
C ILE A 156 -0.81 -9.49 9.80
#